data_AF-A0A9W9Y993-F1
#
_entry.id   AF-A0A9W9Y993-F1
#
_cell.length_a   1.000
_cell.length_b   1.000
_cell.length_c   1.000
_cell.angle_alpha   90.00
_cell.angle_beta   90.00
_cell.angle_gamma   90.00
#
_symmetry.space_group_name_H-M   'P 1'
#
loop_
_entity.id
_entity.type
_entity.pdbx_description
1 polymer ?
#
loop_
_entity_poly.entity_id
_entity_poly.type
_entity_poly.pdbx_seq_one_letter_code
_entity_poly.pdbx_strand_id
1 'polypeptide(L)'
;MEVLEMFLWQISPQHAVINFPLADYDSFTLNTPTKLYRDSRVPDDEFSVFNLPNANISATLSNALLSLSNYRYDSLFDYGSQLPDKPGREVISKWYNYLQRRVQPYIEKRNKDRLEKGHLTYPYLLPRWVPNGIQT
;
A
#
# COMPACT_ATOMS: atom_id res chain seq x y z
N MET A 1 8.18 1.87 -22.12
CA MET A 1 7.29 2.62 -21.22
C MET A 1 7.50 4.10 -21.54
N GLU A 2 6.46 4.81 -21.98
CA GLU A 2 6.54 6.24 -22.27
C GLU A 2 6.58 7.06 -20.97
N VAL A 3 7.08 8.30 -21.00
CA VAL A 3 7.30 9.13 -19.79
C VAL A 3 6.01 9.31 -18.97
N LEU A 4 4.86 9.52 -19.63
CA LEU A 4 3.58 9.69 -18.96
C LEU A 4 3.09 8.40 -18.26
N GLU A 5 3.27 7.26 -18.91
CA GLU A 5 2.93 5.95 -18.35
C GLU A 5 3.76 5.67 -17.10
N MET A 6 5.07 5.95 -17.17
CA MET A 6 5.96 5.84 -16.02
C MET A 6 5.53 6.78 -14.88
N PHE A 7 5.21 8.04 -15.19
CA PHE A 7 4.76 8.99 -14.19
C PHE A 7 3.47 8.52 -13.48
N LEU A 8 2.45 8.12 -14.26
CA LEU A 8 1.20 7.59 -13.73
C LEU A 8 1.43 6.32 -12.89
N TRP A 9 2.32 5.44 -13.32
CA TRP A 9 2.69 4.26 -12.54
C TRP A 9 3.31 4.63 -11.19
N GLN A 10 4.24 5.59 -11.16
CA GLN A 10 4.95 5.98 -9.94
C GLN A 10 4.04 6.65 -8.92
N ILE A 11 3.16 7.56 -9.34
CA ILE A 11 2.32 8.33 -8.41
C ILE A 11 1.12 7.54 -7.88
N SER A 12 0.72 6.47 -8.59
CA SER A 12 -0.48 5.70 -8.26
C SER A 12 -0.14 4.25 -7.86
N PRO A 13 -0.05 3.26 -8.77
CA PRO A 13 0.24 1.87 -8.38
C PRO A 13 1.49 1.71 -7.51
N GLN A 14 2.60 2.35 -7.87
CA GLN A 14 3.86 2.19 -7.13
C GLN A 14 3.73 2.72 -5.70
N HIS A 15 3.17 3.92 -5.54
CA HIS A 15 2.90 4.46 -4.22
C HIS A 15 1.98 3.54 -3.40
N ALA A 16 0.91 3.03 -4.02
CA ALA A 16 -0.03 2.16 -3.33
C ALA A 16 0.62 0.88 -2.78
N VAL A 17 1.52 0.24 -3.54
CA VAL A 17 2.17 -1.01 -3.12
C VAL A 17 3.28 -0.85 -2.09
N ILE A 18 3.79 0.36 -1.88
CA ILE A 18 4.81 0.61 -0.83
C ILE A 18 4.22 1.29 0.40
N ASN A 19 3.09 1.99 0.28
CA ASN A 19 2.49 2.75 1.38
C ASN A 19 1.39 1.96 2.11
N PHE A 20 0.45 1.35 1.39
CA PHE A 20 -0.68 0.68 2.05
C PHE A 20 -0.35 -0.61 2.81
N PRO A 21 0.69 -1.38 2.46
CA PRO A 21 1.12 -2.50 3.28
C PRO A 21 1.71 -2.09 4.63
N LEU A 22 2.09 -0.81 4.84
CA LEU A 22 2.70 -0.37 6.09
C LEU A 22 1.80 -0.67 7.31
N ALA A 23 0.47 -0.58 7.15
CA ALA A 23 -0.48 -0.93 8.20
C ALA A 23 -0.36 -2.39 8.64
N ASP A 24 -0.18 -3.31 7.69
CA ASP A 24 -0.26 -4.75 7.94
C ASP A 24 1.11 -5.35 8.29
N TYR A 25 2.19 -4.83 7.69
CA TYR A 25 3.55 -5.36 7.88
C TYR A 25 4.40 -4.52 8.81
N ASP A 26 4.27 -3.19 8.77
CA ASP A 26 5.21 -2.29 9.42
C ASP A 26 4.72 -1.70 10.74
N SER A 27 3.40 -1.68 10.95
CA SER A 27 2.82 -1.26 12.22
C SER A 27 3.19 -2.20 13.37
N PHE A 28 3.55 -3.45 13.09
CA PHE A 28 4.09 -4.38 14.07
C PHE A 28 5.62 -4.27 14.16
N THR A 29 6.09 -3.46 15.11
CA THR A 29 7.50 -3.07 15.24
C THR A 29 8.50 -4.23 15.34
N LEU A 30 8.10 -5.39 15.84
CA LEU A 30 9.00 -6.55 15.91
C LEU A 30 9.26 -7.19 14.54
N ASN A 31 8.33 -7.03 13.59
CA ASN A 31 8.50 -7.50 12.22
C ASN A 31 9.45 -6.59 11.42
N THR A 32 9.33 -5.28 11.60
CA THR A 32 10.17 -4.28 10.91
C THR A 32 10.58 -3.14 11.85
N PRO A 33 11.57 -3.38 12.72
CA PRO A 33 12.09 -2.32 13.58
C PRO A 33 12.84 -1.28 12.73
N THR A 34 12.44 -0.01 12.82
CA THR A 34 13.12 1.09 12.12
C THR A 34 14.50 1.41 12.70
N LYS A 35 14.77 0.97 13.93
CA LYS A 35 16.04 1.16 14.63
C LYS A 35 16.28 0.02 15.61
N LEU A 36 17.54 -0.40 15.69
CA LEU A 36 18.05 -1.24 16.75
C LEU A 36 18.85 -0.40 17.75
N TYR A 37 18.75 -0.74 19.02
CA TYR A 37 19.38 -0.05 20.13
C TYR A 37 20.52 -0.90 20.68
N ARG A 38 21.63 -0.24 21.00
CA ARG A 38 22.66 -0.83 21.88
C ARG A 38 22.19 -0.64 23.31
N ASP A 39 21.81 -1.73 23.96
CA ASP A 39 21.34 -1.72 25.34
C ASP A 39 22.46 -2.23 26.24
N SER A 40 22.77 -1.51 27.32
CA SER A 40 23.87 -1.85 28.22
C SER A 40 23.67 -3.16 28.98
N ARG A 41 22.45 -3.71 28.97
CA ARG A 41 22.13 -5.04 29.54
C ARG A 41 22.50 -6.19 28.62
N VAL A 42 22.88 -5.91 27.37
CA VAL A 42 23.16 -6.91 26.34
C VAL A 42 24.64 -6.79 25.95
N PRO A 43 25.41 -7.90 25.96
CA PRO A 43 26.76 -7.91 25.40
C PRO A 43 26.78 -7.43 23.94
N ASP A 44 27.89 -6.82 23.52
CA ASP A 44 27.99 -6.21 22.18
C ASP A 44 27.88 -7.23 21.02
N ASP A 45 28.11 -8.51 21.29
CA ASP A 45 28.10 -9.62 20.35
C ASP A 45 26.83 -10.48 20.40
N GLU A 46 25.84 -10.09 21.22
CA GLU A 46 24.59 -10.83 21.38
C GLU A 46 23.36 -10.02 20.95
N PHE A 47 22.34 -10.73 20.45
CA PHE A 47 21.03 -10.14 20.18
C PHE A 47 20.04 -10.47 21.30
N SER A 48 19.27 -9.48 21.71
CA SER A 48 18.19 -9.61 22.67
C SER A 48 16.99 -8.74 22.29
N VAL A 49 15.82 -9.05 22.88
CA VAL A 49 14.62 -8.21 22.77
C VAL A 49 14.86 -6.78 23.26
N PHE A 50 15.84 -6.56 24.14
CA PHE A 50 16.22 -5.22 24.60
C PHE A 50 16.86 -4.36 23.50
N ASN A 51 17.35 -4.96 22.41
CA ASN A 51 17.84 -4.21 21.26
C ASN A 51 16.71 -3.69 20.37
N LEU A 52 15.47 -4.15 20.57
CA LEU A 52 14.30 -3.69 19.83
C LEU A 52 13.71 -2.41 20.46
N PRO A 53 12.92 -1.63 19.70
CA PRO A 53 12.24 -0.46 20.24
C PRO A 53 11.38 -0.82 21.46
N ASN A 54 11.47 0.00 22.52
CA ASN A 54 10.59 -0.17 23.67
C ASN A 54 9.12 0.15 23.30
N ALA A 55 8.20 -0.10 24.23
CA ALA A 55 6.76 0.07 23.99
C ALA A 55 6.37 1.48 23.52
N ASN A 56 7.00 2.53 24.07
CA ASN A 56 6.69 3.91 23.70
C ASN A 56 7.13 4.25 22.27
N ILE A 57 8.32 3.81 21.89
CA ILE A 57 8.84 4.03 20.53
C ILE A 57 8.04 3.18 19.53
N SER A 58 7.72 1.94 19.89
CA SER A 58 6.87 1.06 19.09
C SER A 58 5.51 1.68 18.84
N ALA A 59 4.83 2.18 19.90
CA ALA A 59 3.54 2.85 19.76
C ALA A 59 3.61 4.09 18.86
N THR A 60 4.68 4.89 19.00
CA THR A 60 4.89 6.07 18.14
C THR A 60 5.06 5.68 16.68
N LEU A 61 5.86 4.64 16.40
CA LEU A 61 6.06 4.11 15.06
C LEU A 61 4.74 3.56 14.46
N SER A 62 4.03 2.72 15.21
CA SER A 62 2.75 2.15 14.77
C SER A 62 1.74 3.25 14.43
N ASN A 63 1.64 4.29 15.27
CA ASN A 63 0.75 5.41 15.01
C ASN A 63 1.12 6.15 13.72
N ALA A 64 2.41 6.47 13.52
CA ALA A 64 2.86 7.16 12.31
C ALA A 64 2.54 6.36 11.05
N LEU A 65 2.85 5.05 11.04
CA LEU A 65 2.60 4.18 9.89
C LEU A 65 1.10 4.03 9.60
N LEU A 66 0.28 3.80 10.62
CA LEU A 66 -1.17 3.72 10.49
C LEU A 66 -1.77 5.02 9.93
N SER A 67 -1.26 6.18 10.35
CA SER A 67 -1.69 7.48 9.80
C SER A 67 -1.38 7.62 8.32
N LEU A 68 -0.26 7.07 7.84
CA LEU A 68 0.13 7.10 6.43
C LEU A 68 -0.64 6.10 5.56
N SER A 69 -1.04 4.95 6.12
CA SER A 69 -1.47 3.80 5.29
C SER A 69 -2.95 3.42 5.40
N ASN A 70 -3.73 4.06 6.27
CA ASN A 70 -5.11 3.62 6.51
C ASN A 70 -6.14 4.25 5.56
N TYR A 71 -5.89 5.46 5.05
CA TYR A 71 -6.90 6.21 4.30
C TYR A 71 -6.59 6.31 2.81
N ARG A 72 -7.64 6.25 1.98
CA ARG A 72 -7.61 6.39 0.52
C ARG A 72 -8.75 7.31 0.13
N TYR A 73 -8.48 8.43 -0.54
CA TYR A 73 -9.51 9.40 -0.89
C TYR A 73 -10.28 9.04 -2.16
N ASP A 74 -9.65 8.29 -3.06
CA ASP A 74 -10.20 7.95 -4.38
C ASP A 74 -9.73 6.56 -4.87
N SER A 75 -10.15 6.20 -6.07
CA SER A 75 -9.76 4.99 -6.79
C SER A 75 -9.27 5.30 -8.19
N LEU A 76 -8.35 4.49 -8.71
CA LEU A 76 -7.67 4.75 -9.98
C LEU A 76 -8.67 4.95 -11.12
N PHE A 77 -8.62 6.15 -11.72
CA PHE A 77 -9.45 6.67 -12.81
C PHE A 77 -10.93 6.91 -12.49
N ASP A 78 -11.31 7.06 -11.22
CA ASP A 78 -12.70 7.33 -10.81
C ASP A 78 -13.21 8.76 -11.10
N TYR A 79 -12.36 9.65 -11.61
CA TYR A 79 -12.68 11.05 -11.90
C TYR A 79 -13.21 11.31 -13.32
N GLY A 80 -13.46 10.28 -14.13
CA GLY A 80 -13.86 10.44 -15.54
C GLY A 80 -15.09 11.35 -15.72
N SER A 81 -16.09 11.25 -14.85
CA SER A 81 -17.31 12.08 -14.89
C SER A 81 -17.07 13.57 -14.64
N GLN A 82 -15.94 13.93 -14.01
CA GLN A 82 -15.58 15.30 -13.65
C GLN A 82 -14.85 16.02 -14.79
N LEU A 83 -14.41 15.29 -15.83
CA LEU A 83 -13.71 15.88 -16.95
C LEU A 83 -14.66 16.73 -17.81
N PRO A 84 -14.28 17.97 -18.18
CA PRO A 84 -15.13 18.86 -18.97
C PRO A 84 -15.23 18.39 -20.43
N ASP A 85 -14.17 17.77 -20.96
CA ASP A 85 -14.09 17.34 -22.34
C ASP A 85 -14.62 15.91 -22.52
N LYS A 86 -15.43 15.71 -23.57
CA LYS A 86 -16.01 14.41 -23.90
C LYS A 86 -14.96 13.36 -24.25
N PRO A 87 -13.93 13.64 -25.08
CA PRO A 87 -12.94 12.62 -25.45
C PRO A 87 -12.16 12.08 -24.24
N GLY A 88 -11.68 12.96 -23.35
CA GLY A 88 -10.97 12.56 -22.13
C GLY A 88 -11.86 11.76 -21.20
N ARG A 89 -13.12 12.19 -21.00
CA ARG A 89 -14.12 11.43 -20.24
C ARG A 89 -14.28 10.02 -20.77
N GLU A 90 -14.39 9.84 -22.09
CA GLU A 90 -14.55 8.52 -22.71
C GLU A 90 -13.32 7.64 -22.48
N VAL A 91 -12.11 8.19 -22.61
CA VAL A 91 -10.85 7.46 -22.39
C VAL A 91 -10.70 7.03 -20.93
N ILE A 92 -10.87 7.93 -19.97
CA ILE A 92 -10.76 7.63 -18.54
C ILE A 92 -11.85 6.64 -18.11
N SER A 93 -13.09 6.86 -18.54
CA SER A 93 -14.20 5.95 -18.22
C SER A 93 -13.99 4.55 -18.81
N LYS A 94 -13.42 4.45 -20.01
CA LYS A 94 -13.07 3.15 -20.62
C LYS A 94 -12.08 2.39 -19.73
N TRP A 95 -11.00 3.04 -19.30
CA TRP A 95 -9.98 2.40 -18.47
C TRP A 95 -10.44 2.09 -17.06
N TYR A 96 -11.19 3.00 -16.42
CA TYR A 96 -11.85 2.74 -15.15
C TYR A 96 -12.74 1.49 -15.23
N ASN A 97 -13.60 1.39 -16.25
CA ASN A 97 -14.45 0.23 -16.43
C ASN A 97 -13.66 -1.06 -16.70
N TYR A 98 -12.57 -0.99 -17.46
CA TYR A 98 -11.70 -2.15 -17.67
C TYR A 98 -11.08 -2.63 -16.35
N LEU A 99 -10.55 -1.70 -15.55
CA LEU A 99 -9.97 -1.99 -14.24
C LEU A 99 -11.00 -2.63 -13.31
N GLN A 100 -12.19 -2.03 -13.17
CA GLN A 100 -13.23 -2.51 -12.25
C GLN A 100 -13.92 -3.80 -12.72
N ARG A 101 -14.09 -4.02 -14.03
CA ARG A 101 -14.85 -5.17 -14.55
C ARG A 101 -13.98 -6.36 -14.94
N ARG A 102 -12.68 -6.17 -15.13
CA ARG A 102 -11.76 -7.23 -15.58
C ARG A 102 -10.64 -7.47 -14.57
N VAL A 103 -9.89 -6.42 -14.23
CA VAL A 103 -8.68 -6.55 -13.41
C VAL A 103 -9.05 -6.82 -11.94
N GLN A 104 -10.00 -6.07 -11.40
CA GLN A 104 -10.47 -6.21 -10.02
C GLN A 104 -10.98 -7.63 -9.71
N PRO A 105 -11.96 -8.21 -10.46
CA PRO A 105 -12.41 -9.58 -10.21
C PRO A 105 -11.32 -10.63 -10.41
N TYR A 106 -10.39 -10.41 -11.35
CA TYR A 106 -9.27 -11.32 -11.59
C TYR A 106 -8.34 -11.39 -10.37
N ILE A 107 -7.95 -10.24 -9.82
CA ILE A 107 -7.08 -10.19 -8.64
C ILE A 107 -7.83 -10.72 -7.40
N GLU A 108 -9.12 -10.43 -7.24
CA GLU A 108 -9.94 -10.98 -6.15
C GLU A 108 -10.02 -12.51 -6.20
N LYS A 109 -10.26 -13.08 -7.38
CA LYS A 109 -10.23 -14.54 -7.57
C LYS A 109 -8.86 -15.10 -7.21
N ARG A 110 -7.77 -14.49 -7.70
CA ARG A 110 -6.41 -14.91 -7.36
C ARG A 110 -6.15 -14.85 -5.85
N ASN A 111 -6.65 -13.82 -5.16
CA ASN A 111 -6.52 -13.69 -3.72
C ASN A 111 -7.32 -14.77 -2.98
N LYS A 112 -8.52 -15.12 -3.46
CA LYS A 112 -9.29 -16.26 -2.95
C LYS A 112 -8.53 -17.58 -3.12
N ASP A 113 -8.00 -17.85 -4.31
CA ASP A 113 -7.23 -19.06 -4.60
C ASP A 113 -5.96 -19.15 -3.72
N ARG A 114 -5.31 -18.01 -3.41
CA ARG A 114 -4.18 -17.95 -2.48
C ARG A 114 -4.59 -18.34 -1.07
N LEU A 115 -5.70 -17.78 -0.59
CA LEU A 115 -6.22 -18.06 0.75
C LEU A 115 -6.61 -19.54 0.91
N GLU A 116 -7.29 -20.12 -0.09
CA GLU A 116 -7.66 -21.54 -0.10
C GLU A 116 -6.45 -22.48 -0.06
N LYS A 117 -5.30 -22.02 -0.56
CA LYS A 117 -4.01 -22.75 -0.51
C LYS A 117 -3.18 -22.46 0.75
N GLY A 118 -3.73 -21.72 1.72
CA GLY A 118 -3.04 -21.37 2.96
C GLY A 118 -2.03 -20.23 2.84
N HIS A 119 -2.11 -19.40 1.79
CA HIS A 119 -1.28 -18.21 1.63
C HIS A 119 -2.03 -16.92 1.98
N LEU A 120 -1.28 -15.88 2.38
CA LEU A 120 -1.84 -14.53 2.55
C LEU A 120 -2.32 -13.94 1.21
N THR A 121 -3.42 -13.19 1.27
CA THR A 121 -3.91 -12.39 0.14
C THR A 121 -3.00 -11.18 -0.10
N TYR A 122 -3.01 -10.64 -1.31
CA TYR A 122 -2.27 -9.42 -1.65
C TYR A 122 -3.22 -8.40 -2.29
N PRO A 123 -3.86 -7.52 -1.50
CA PRO A 123 -4.92 -6.66 -1.99
C PRO A 123 -4.46 -5.26 -2.44
N TYR A 124 -3.19 -4.89 -2.23
CA TYR A 124 -2.68 -3.52 -2.45
C TYR A 124 -2.60 -3.07 -3.92
N LEU A 125 -2.81 -3.98 -4.87
CA LEU A 125 -2.96 -3.69 -6.31
C LEU A 125 -4.39 -3.89 -6.82
N LEU A 126 -5.37 -4.11 -5.94
CA LEU A 126 -6.77 -4.05 -6.35
C LEU A 126 -7.06 -2.64 -6.89
N PRO A 127 -7.57 -2.48 -8.13
CA PRO A 127 -7.81 -1.15 -8.67
C PRO A 127 -8.65 -0.22 -7.79
N ARG A 128 -9.62 -0.77 -7.04
CA ARG A 128 -10.42 0.00 -6.08
C ARG A 128 -9.64 0.49 -4.84
N TRP A 129 -8.41 0.02 -4.64
CA TRP A 129 -7.53 0.38 -3.51
C TRP A 129 -6.28 1.16 -3.95
N VAL A 130 -6.15 1.44 -5.25
CA VAL A 130 -5.06 2.25 -5.80
C VAL A 130 -5.60 3.67 -6.03
N PRO A 131 -5.08 4.70 -5.34
CA PRO A 131 -5.48 6.09 -5.55
C PRO A 131 -4.97 6.68 -6.87
N ASN A 132 -5.53 7.83 -7.27
CA ASN A 132 -5.06 8.59 -8.45
C ASN A 132 -3.73 9.34 -8.24
N GLY A 133 -3.20 9.35 -7.01
CA GLY A 133 -1.94 9.99 -6.68
C GLY A 133 -1.48 9.73 -5.24
N ILE A 134 -0.43 10.42 -4.82
CA ILE A 134 0.10 10.40 -3.45
C ILE A 134 -0.74 11.36 -2.59
N GLN A 135 -1.29 10.87 -1.49
CA GLN A 135 -2.28 11.60 -0.66
C GLN A 135 -1.90 11.67 0.83
N THR A 136 -0.70 11.24 1.18
CA THR A 136 -0.18 11.05 2.54
C THR A 136 1.23 11.60 2.66
#